data_AF-A0A849UX95-F1
#
_entry.id   AF-A0A849UX95-F1
#
_cell.length_a   1.000
_cell.length_b   1.000
_cell.length_c   1.000
_cell.angle_alpha   90.00
_cell.angle_beta   90.00
_cell.angle_gamma   90.00
#
_symmetry.space_group_name_H-M   'P 1'
#
loop_
_entity.id
_entity.type
_entity.pdbx_description
1 polymer ?
#
loop_
_entity_poly.entity_id
_entity_poly.type
_entity_poly.pdbx_seq_one_letter_code
_entity_poly.pdbx_strand_id
1 'polypeptide(L)'
;MMKKIMLLLMLQFCIAMVSFSQTTKKVEENPNADHDRMVLLMQKSEQIELPIEVIDAFKKHAALKGYDEKSVLRSAVIVKPLYNKAISKEDKLFVCSIIKRMTESQYSAIPASVEEKIYKELTTN
;
A
#
# COMPACT_ATOMS: atom_id res chain seq x y z
N MET A 1 12.33 -53.85 30.42
CA MET A 1 11.23 -53.50 29.49
C MET A 1 10.87 -52.01 29.49
N MET A 2 10.79 -51.34 30.65
CA MET A 2 10.39 -49.92 30.75
C MET A 2 11.23 -48.92 29.92
N LYS A 3 12.56 -49.10 29.82
CA LYS A 3 13.43 -48.21 29.02
C LYS A 3 13.07 -48.18 27.53
N LYS A 4 12.59 -49.29 26.97
CA LYS A 4 12.21 -49.38 25.54
C LYS A 4 10.87 -48.69 25.27
N ILE A 5 9.96 -48.71 26.24
CA ILE A 5 8.64 -48.04 26.17
C ILE A 5 8.82 -46.51 26.25
N MET A 6 9.68 -46.05 27.15
CA MET A 6 9.98 -44.62 27.31
C MET A 6 10.64 -44.02 26.06
N LEU A 7 11.51 -44.79 25.39
CA LEU A 7 12.14 -44.38 24.13
C LEU A 7 11.11 -44.24 22.99
N LEU A 8 10.14 -45.15 22.93
CA LEU A 8 9.06 -45.15 21.95
C LEU A 8 8.11 -43.95 22.13
N LEU A 9 7.81 -43.60 23.37
CA LEU A 9 6.98 -42.44 23.71
C LEU A 9 7.67 -41.11 23.36
N MET A 10 8.98 -40.98 23.63
CA MET A 10 9.73 -39.79 23.19
C MET A 10 9.79 -39.68 21.67
N LEU A 11 9.94 -40.80 20.95
CA LEU A 11 9.98 -40.78 19.49
C LEU A 11 8.65 -40.32 18.88
N GLN A 12 7.52 -40.80 19.43
CA GLN A 12 6.19 -40.34 19.01
C GLN A 12 5.95 -38.86 19.31
N PHE A 13 6.44 -38.36 20.45
CA PHE A 13 6.37 -36.95 20.80
C PHE A 13 7.18 -36.06 19.84
N CYS A 14 8.38 -36.51 19.44
CA CYS A 14 9.19 -35.80 18.46
C CYS A 14 8.54 -35.78 17.08
N ILE A 15 7.94 -36.89 16.62
CA ILE A 15 7.25 -36.95 15.32
C ILE A 15 6.02 -36.04 15.31
N ALA A 16 5.26 -35.98 16.42
CA ALA A 16 4.11 -35.09 16.56
C ALA A 16 4.51 -33.60 16.51
N MET A 17 5.62 -33.22 17.14
CA MET A 17 6.15 -31.84 17.08
C MET A 17 6.58 -31.43 15.67
N VAL A 18 7.23 -32.33 14.93
CA VAL A 18 7.66 -32.04 13.54
C VAL A 18 6.46 -31.94 12.59
N SER A 19 5.38 -32.68 12.87
CA SER A 19 4.16 -32.69 12.04
C SER A 19 3.33 -31.41 12.18
N PHE A 20 3.41 -30.72 13.33
CA PHE A 20 2.75 -29.42 13.55
C PHE A 20 3.49 -28.26 12.87
N SER A 21 4.80 -28.42 12.61
CA SER A 21 5.61 -27.37 11.95
C SER A 21 5.49 -27.37 10.42
N GLN A 22 4.84 -28.38 9.82
CA GLN A 22 4.55 -28.43 8.37
C GLN A 22 3.14 -27.96 8.02
N THR A 23 2.33 -27.56 9.01
CA THR A 23 1.11 -26.78 8.78
C THR A 23 1.42 -25.29 8.63
N THR A 24 2.50 -24.95 7.94
CA THR A 24 2.50 -23.72 7.13
C THR A 24 1.37 -23.89 6.13
N LYS A 25 0.17 -23.43 6.53
CA LYS A 25 -0.85 -22.99 5.59
C LYS A 25 -0.08 -22.28 4.49
N LYS A 26 -0.16 -22.78 3.25
CA LYS A 26 0.09 -21.92 2.09
C LYS A 26 -0.70 -20.66 2.41
N VAL A 27 -0.01 -19.58 2.75
CA VAL A 27 -0.65 -18.29 2.90
C VAL A 27 -1.24 -18.08 1.53
N GLU A 28 -2.55 -18.21 1.46
CA GLU A 28 -3.30 -17.91 0.26
C GLU A 28 -2.94 -16.45 -0.01
N GLU A 29 -2.02 -16.22 -0.94
CA GLU A 29 -1.59 -14.87 -1.30
C GLU A 29 -2.87 -14.18 -1.75
N ASN A 30 -3.39 -13.27 -0.93
CA ASN A 30 -4.57 -12.50 -1.28
C ASN A 30 -4.21 -11.75 -2.57
N PRO A 31 -4.79 -12.10 -3.72
CA PRO A 31 -4.42 -11.50 -5.00
C PRO A 31 -4.73 -9.99 -5.01
N ASN A 32 -5.55 -9.53 -4.06
CA ASN A 32 -5.98 -8.14 -3.90
C ASN A 32 -5.29 -7.43 -2.73
N ALA A 33 -4.22 -7.98 -2.14
CA ALA A 33 -3.56 -7.39 -0.96
C ALA A 33 -3.17 -5.90 -1.16
N ASP A 34 -2.63 -5.55 -2.33
CA ASP A 34 -2.27 -4.17 -2.68
C ASP A 34 -3.51 -3.27 -2.81
N HIS A 35 -4.56 -3.78 -3.45
CA HIS A 35 -5.83 -3.08 -3.59
C HIS A 35 -6.46 -2.80 -2.23
N ASP A 36 -6.56 -3.83 -1.37
CA ASP A 36 -7.17 -3.75 -0.06
C ASP A 36 -6.37 -2.82 0.87
N ARG A 37 -5.03 -2.89 0.82
CA ARG A 37 -4.17 -1.95 1.53
C ARG A 37 -4.44 -0.52 1.07
N MET A 38 -4.53 -0.28 -0.23
CA MET A 38 -4.80 1.05 -0.75
C MET A 38 -6.18 1.58 -0.32
N VAL A 39 -7.23 0.76 -0.40
CA VAL A 39 -8.58 1.12 0.07
C VAL A 39 -8.55 1.51 1.55
N LEU A 40 -7.85 0.74 2.39
CA LEU A 40 -7.75 1.02 3.82
C LEU A 40 -7.02 2.35 4.11
N LEU A 41 -5.94 2.63 3.38
CA LEU A 41 -5.21 3.91 3.51
C LEU A 41 -6.06 5.11 3.07
N MET A 42 -6.87 4.91 2.04
CA MET A 42 -7.81 5.92 1.55
C MET A 42 -8.93 6.19 2.57
N GLN A 43 -9.52 5.16 3.15
CA GLN A 43 -10.53 5.29 4.22
C GLN A 43 -9.97 6.03 5.43
N LYS A 44 -8.76 5.68 5.88
CA LYS A 44 -8.06 6.39 6.97
C LYS A 44 -7.81 7.87 6.68
N SER A 45 -7.88 8.27 5.41
CA SER A 45 -7.54 9.61 4.94
C SER A 45 -8.72 10.36 4.33
N GLU A 46 -9.95 9.86 4.50
CA GLU A 46 -11.14 10.44 3.87
C GLU A 46 -11.32 11.92 4.22
N GLN A 47 -11.14 12.26 5.51
CA GLN A 47 -11.28 13.60 6.07
C GLN A 47 -10.04 14.49 5.86
N ILE A 48 -8.98 13.97 5.24
CA ILE A 48 -7.78 14.75 4.96
C ILE A 48 -8.06 15.70 3.79
N GLU A 49 -7.88 16.99 4.05
CA GLU A 49 -7.89 18.02 3.03
C GLU A 49 -6.53 18.08 2.32
N LEU A 50 -6.56 18.19 1.00
CA LEU A 50 -5.33 18.37 0.23
C LEU A 50 -4.87 19.82 0.32
N PRO A 51 -3.56 20.08 0.42
CA PRO A 51 -3.04 21.43 0.32
C PRO A 51 -3.45 22.08 -1.00
N ILE A 52 -3.69 23.40 -0.96
CA ILE A 52 -4.20 24.14 -2.12
C ILE A 52 -3.25 24.06 -3.32
N GLU A 53 -1.94 24.02 -3.07
CA GLU A 53 -0.91 23.92 -4.11
C GLU A 53 -1.01 22.59 -4.87
N VAL A 54 -1.47 21.53 -4.21
CA VAL A 54 -1.68 20.21 -4.82
C VAL A 54 -2.92 20.27 -5.70
N ILE A 55 -4.01 20.83 -5.18
CA ILE A 55 -5.27 21.01 -5.93
C ILE A 55 -5.01 21.84 -7.19
N ASP A 56 -4.28 22.95 -7.07
CA ASP A 56 -3.96 23.82 -8.19
C ASP A 56 -3.08 23.12 -9.23
N ALA A 57 -2.16 22.23 -8.81
CA ALA A 57 -1.37 21.42 -9.74
C ALA A 57 -2.26 20.46 -10.55
N PHE A 58 -3.25 19.82 -9.91
CA PHE A 58 -4.23 18.97 -10.61
C PHE A 58 -5.10 19.78 -11.58
N LYS A 59 -5.59 20.95 -11.18
CA LYS A 59 -6.39 21.83 -12.06
C LYS A 59 -5.58 22.30 -13.27
N LYS A 60 -4.34 22.74 -13.05
CA LYS A 60 -3.43 23.15 -14.13
C LYS A 60 -3.17 21.99 -15.09
N HIS A 61 -2.98 20.79 -14.57
CA HIS A 61 -2.79 19.60 -15.41
C HIS A 61 -4.03 19.27 -16.24
N ALA A 62 -5.22 19.35 -15.64
CA ALA A 62 -6.48 19.17 -16.35
C ALA A 62 -6.60 20.16 -17.52
N ALA A 63 -6.35 21.44 -17.27
CA ALA A 63 -6.35 22.48 -18.30
C ALA A 63 -5.32 22.23 -19.42
N LEU A 64 -4.09 21.85 -19.06
CA LEU A 64 -3.02 21.57 -20.02
C LEU A 64 -3.29 20.36 -20.92
N LYS A 65 -4.00 19.36 -20.39
CA LYS A 65 -4.32 18.12 -21.11
C LYS A 65 -5.70 18.14 -21.78
N GLY A 66 -6.49 19.19 -21.54
CA GLY A 66 -7.88 19.25 -21.98
C GLY A 66 -8.78 18.23 -21.29
N TYR A 67 -8.44 17.82 -20.06
CA TYR A 67 -9.25 16.91 -19.27
C TYR A 67 -10.33 17.66 -18.49
N ASP A 68 -11.44 16.98 -18.22
CA ASP A 68 -12.46 17.49 -17.31
C ASP A 68 -11.89 17.65 -15.89
N GLU A 69 -11.93 18.88 -15.37
CA GLU A 69 -11.38 19.22 -14.05
C GLU A 69 -11.99 18.34 -12.95
N LYS A 70 -13.31 18.12 -12.99
CA LYS A 70 -14.02 17.32 -11.98
C LYS A 70 -13.55 15.87 -11.97
N SER A 71 -13.18 15.32 -13.12
CA SER A 71 -12.66 13.95 -13.25
C SER A 71 -11.23 13.85 -12.73
N VAL A 72 -10.38 14.82 -13.04
CA VAL A 72 -8.99 14.89 -12.53
C VAL A 72 -8.96 15.09 -11.01
N LEU A 73 -9.82 15.95 -10.46
CA LEU A 73 -9.93 16.16 -9.02
C LEU A 73 -10.47 14.92 -8.27
N ARG A 74 -11.26 14.06 -8.93
CA ARG A 74 -11.63 12.76 -8.36
C ARG A 74 -10.43 11.83 -8.26
N SER A 75 -9.53 11.85 -9.24
CA SER A 75 -8.27 11.11 -9.16
C SER A 75 -7.33 11.66 -8.09
N ALA A 76 -7.39 12.96 -7.78
CA ALA A 76 -6.55 13.57 -6.74
C ALA A 76 -6.79 12.99 -5.33
N VAL A 77 -7.93 12.33 -5.08
CA VAL A 77 -8.20 11.68 -3.78
C VAL A 77 -7.09 10.65 -3.45
N ILE A 78 -6.48 10.03 -4.46
CA ILE A 78 -5.43 9.02 -4.27
C ILE A 78 -4.19 9.54 -3.54
N VAL A 79 -3.96 10.86 -3.55
CA VAL A 79 -2.80 11.47 -2.87
C VAL A 79 -3.08 11.83 -1.40
N LYS A 80 -4.34 11.77 -0.94
CA LYS A 80 -4.71 12.08 0.46
C LYS A 80 -3.91 11.30 1.51
N PRO A 81 -3.63 9.99 1.34
CA PRO A 81 -2.83 9.23 2.30
C PRO A 81 -1.44 9.82 2.59
N LEU A 82 -0.86 10.53 1.62
CA LEU A 82 0.48 11.13 1.75
C LEU A 82 0.48 12.30 2.74
N TYR A 83 -0.64 13.02 2.83
CA TYR A 83 -0.84 14.16 3.73
C TYR A 83 -1.41 13.76 5.10
N ASN A 84 -1.79 12.49 5.28
CA ASN A 84 -2.24 11.99 6.56
C ASN A 84 -1.06 11.78 7.52
N LYS A 85 -1.08 12.42 8.70
CA LYS A 85 -0.02 12.26 9.72
C LYS A 85 -0.07 10.91 10.44
N ALA A 86 -1.22 10.23 10.43
CA ALA A 86 -1.40 8.93 11.09
C ALA A 86 -0.93 7.74 10.24
N ILE A 87 -0.61 7.97 8.96
CA ILE A 87 -0.09 6.93 8.06
C ILE A 87 1.42 6.84 8.18
N SER A 88 1.94 5.60 8.28
CA SER A 88 3.38 5.36 8.44
C SER A 88 4.17 5.75 7.21
N LYS A 89 5.50 5.90 7.36
CA LYS A 89 6.39 6.21 6.24
C LYS A 89 6.36 5.11 5.18
N GLU A 90 6.32 3.85 5.59
CA GLU A 90 6.27 2.68 4.71
C GLU A 90 4.99 2.67 3.87
N ASP A 91 3.84 2.99 4.48
CA ASP A 91 2.57 3.09 3.77
C ASP A 91 2.55 4.28 2.79
N LYS A 92 3.19 5.40 3.14
CA LYS A 92 3.36 6.53 2.21
C LYS A 92 4.22 6.16 1.01
N LEU A 93 5.32 5.43 1.23
CA LEU A 93 6.17 4.93 0.15
C LEU A 93 5.42 3.94 -0.74
N PHE A 94 4.59 3.07 -0.16
CA PHE A 94 3.69 2.21 -0.92
C PHE A 94 2.76 3.02 -1.82
N VAL A 95 2.09 4.06 -1.29
CA VAL A 95 1.20 4.93 -2.08
C VAL A 95 1.97 5.64 -3.21
N CYS A 96 3.18 6.12 -2.96
CA CYS A 96 4.04 6.69 -4.01
C CYS A 96 4.32 5.66 -5.13
N SER A 97 4.57 4.40 -4.80
CA SER A 97 4.80 3.35 -5.81
C SER A 97 3.56 3.10 -6.68
N ILE A 98 2.35 3.22 -6.10
CA ILE A 98 1.09 3.10 -6.83
C ILE A 98 0.92 4.28 -7.78
N ILE A 99 1.13 5.51 -7.28
CA ILE A 99 1.04 6.73 -8.08
C ILE A 99 2.01 6.68 -9.26
N LYS A 100 3.26 6.29 -9.04
CA LYS A 100 4.26 6.13 -10.10
C LYS A 100 3.82 5.14 -11.18
N ARG A 101 3.28 3.99 -10.79
CA ARG A 101 2.71 3.02 -11.76
C ARG A 101 1.56 3.62 -12.57
N MET A 102 0.76 4.51 -11.96
CA MET A 102 -0.34 5.20 -12.65
C MET A 102 0.16 6.32 -13.56
N THR A 103 1.22 7.05 -13.18
CA THR A 103 1.82 8.11 -14.00
C THR A 103 2.56 7.59 -15.22
N GLU A 104 3.13 6.38 -15.11
CA GLU A 104 3.75 5.65 -16.22
C GLU A 104 2.71 5.12 -17.24
N SER A 105 1.43 5.05 -16.86
CA SER A 105 0.35 4.74 -17.81
C SER A 105 0.04 5.96 -18.69
N GLN A 106 -0.16 5.76 -20.00
CA GLN A 106 -0.40 6.84 -20.98
C GLN A 106 -1.67 7.67 -20.72
N TYR A 107 -2.46 7.32 -19.69
CA TYR A 107 -3.70 7.97 -19.27
C TYR A 107 -3.63 8.55 -17.86
N SER A 108 -2.43 8.86 -17.38
CA SER A 108 -2.22 9.47 -16.07
C SER A 108 -3.04 10.75 -15.89
N ALA A 109 -4.01 10.71 -14.98
CA ALA A 109 -4.70 11.89 -14.47
C ALA A 109 -3.91 12.62 -13.36
N ILE A 110 -2.71 12.14 -13.03
CA ILE A 110 -1.89 12.66 -11.93
C ILE A 110 -0.70 13.47 -12.49
N PRO A 111 -0.50 14.73 -12.07
CA PRO A 111 0.63 15.54 -12.52
C PRO A 111 1.97 14.99 -12.00
N ALA A 112 2.96 14.84 -12.87
CA ALA A 112 4.32 14.41 -12.49
C ALA A 112 4.97 15.33 -11.44
N SER A 113 4.65 16.63 -11.44
CA SER A 113 5.14 17.58 -10.44
C SER A 113 4.68 17.28 -9.01
N VAL A 114 3.51 16.65 -8.85
CA VAL A 114 3.00 16.21 -7.55
C VAL A 114 3.77 14.99 -7.07
N GLU A 115 4.07 14.05 -7.97
CA GLU A 115 4.89 12.86 -7.68
C GLU A 115 6.30 13.26 -7.21
N GLU A 116 7.01 14.10 -7.98
CA GLU A 116 8.37 14.53 -7.68
C GLU A 116 8.48 15.24 -6.33
N LYS A 117 7.54 16.15 -6.03
CA LYS A 117 7.52 16.89 -4.76
C LYS A 117 7.37 15.96 -3.57
N ILE A 118 6.40 15.03 -3.63
CA ILE A 118 6.11 14.14 -2.51
C ILE A 118 7.23 13.12 -2.30
N TYR A 119 7.80 12.58 -3.38
CA TYR A 119 8.91 11.66 -3.29
C TYR A 119 10.14 12.31 -2.64
N LYS A 120 10.44 13.56 -3.00
CA LYS A 120 11.53 14.33 -2.39
C LYS A 120 11.28 14.57 -0.89
N GLU A 121 10.08 14.98 -0.49
CA GLU A 121 9.76 15.23 0.92
C GLU A 121 9.89 13.97 1.81
N LEU A 122 9.59 12.80 1.26
CA LEU A 122 9.66 11.51 1.98
C LEU A 122 11.06 10.89 2.06
N THR A 123 11.96 11.26 1.15
CA THR A 123 13.33 10.70 1.08
C THR A 123 14.37 11.60 1.76
N THR A 124 14.05 12.86 2.03
CA THR A 124 14.96 13.82 2.67
C THR A 124 14.75 13.96 4.19
N ASN A 125 13.66 13.40 4.73
CA ASN A 125 13.32 13.35 6.16
C ASN A 125 13.19 11.90 6.64
#